data_AF-A0A7C3A6C9-F1
#
_entry.id   AF-A0A7C3A6C9-F1
#
_cell.length_a   1.000
_cell.length_b   1.000
_cell.length_c   1.000
_cell.angle_alpha   90.00
_cell.angle_beta   90.00
_cell.angle_gamma   90.00
#
_symmetry.space_group_name_H-M   'P 1'
#
loop_
_entity.id
_entity.type
_entity.pdbx_description
1 polymer ?
#
loop_
_entity_poly.entity_id
_entity_poly.type
_entity_poly.pdbx_seq_one_letter_code
_entity_poly.pdbx_strand_id
1 'polypeptide(L)'
;MKVVRLKCPVCGREFEAKFSGPHDLPPGFPFCSPRCKLIDLGRWLSEEYKISVPLPGAESLSEGEKRLLVKAFTAEDDPDGFLEGEDHREAEGDA
;
A
#
# COMPACT_ATOMS: atom_id res chain seq x y z
N MET A 1 -2.32 -4.84 -32.10
CA MET A 1 -3.06 -4.00 -31.13
C MET A 1 -3.97 -4.90 -30.33
N LYS A 2 -3.74 -5.07 -29.02
CA LYS A 2 -4.60 -5.85 -28.13
C LYS A 2 -5.64 -4.94 -27.50
N VAL A 3 -6.90 -5.39 -27.44
CA VAL A 3 -7.99 -4.71 -26.74
C VAL A 3 -8.51 -5.65 -25.67
N VAL A 4 -8.59 -5.18 -24.43
CA VAL A 4 -9.16 -5.94 -23.31
C VAL A 4 -10.26 -5.13 -22.65
N ARG A 5 -11.37 -5.80 -22.32
CA ARG A 5 -12.47 -5.22 -21.55
C ARG A 5 -12.30 -5.62 -20.10
N LEU A 6 -12.32 -4.64 -19.21
CA LEU A 6 -12.05 -4.80 -17.79
C LEU A 6 -13.05 -4.01 -16.97
N LYS A 7 -13.25 -4.44 -15.72
CA LYS A 7 -13.98 -3.68 -14.70
C LYS A 7 -12.96 -3.04 -13.76
N CYS A 8 -13.04 -1.73 -13.58
CA CYS A 8 -12.14 -1.02 -12.68
C CYS A 8 -12.35 -1.48 -11.23
N PRO A 9 -11.30 -1.94 -10.52
CA PRO A 9 -11.46 -2.44 -9.14
C PRO A 9 -11.81 -1.34 -8.13
N VAL A 10 -11.58 -0.07 -8.46
CA VAL A 10 -11.81 1.06 -7.56
C VAL A 10 -13.24 1.59 -7.64
N CYS A 11 -13.77 1.76 -8.86
CA CYS A 11 -15.08 2.39 -9.08
C CYS A 11 -16.11 1.48 -9.76
N GLY A 12 -15.73 0.26 -10.16
CA GLY A 12 -16.62 -0.70 -10.82
C GLY A 12 -16.99 -0.39 -12.26
N ARG A 13 -16.47 0.70 -12.86
CA ARG A 13 -16.75 1.07 -14.25
C ARG A 13 -16.13 0.07 -15.24
N GLU A 14 -16.89 -0.33 -16.26
CA GLU A 14 -16.36 -1.07 -17.40
C GLU A 14 -15.59 -0.15 -18.36
N PHE A 15 -14.42 -0.60 -18.84
CA PHE A 15 -13.61 0.17 -19.78
C PHE A 15 -12.81 -0.74 -20.73
N GLU A 16 -12.42 -0.20 -21.88
CA GLU A 16 -11.52 -0.85 -22.83
C GLU A 16 -10.09 -0.31 -22.64
N ALA A 17 -9.13 -1.21 -22.44
CA ALA A 17 -7.71 -0.91 -22.51
C ALA A 17 -7.15 -1.39 -23.85
N LYS A 18 -6.44 -0.52 -24.56
CA LYS A 18 -5.80 -0.80 -25.84
C LYS A 18 -4.29 -0.65 -25.70
N PHE A 19 -3.52 -1.64 -26.12
CA PHE A 19 -2.05 -1.61 -26.04
C PHE A 19 -1.39 -2.53 -27.08
N SER A 20 -0.20 -2.18 -27.54
CA SER A 20 0.56 -2.98 -28.52
C SER A 20 1.48 -4.03 -27.89
N GLY A 21 1.81 -3.90 -26.61
CA GLY A 21 2.68 -4.82 -25.86
C GLY A 21 2.74 -4.48 -24.36
N PRO A 22 3.56 -5.20 -23.57
CA PRO A 22 3.63 -5.03 -22.11
C PRO A 22 4.16 -3.66 -21.67
N HIS A 23 4.92 -2.97 -22.52
CA HIS A 23 5.48 -1.64 -22.24
C HIS A 23 4.63 -0.47 -22.78
N ASP A 24 3.46 -0.77 -23.38
CA ASP A 24 2.58 0.22 -24.01
C ASP A 24 1.19 0.24 -23.35
N LEU A 25 1.15 0.05 -22.02
CA LEU A 25 -0.11 0.02 -21.27
C LEU A 25 -0.71 1.43 -21.09
N PRO A 26 -2.04 1.56 -21.10
CA PRO A 26 -2.68 2.86 -20.84
C PRO A 26 -2.28 3.45 -19.48
N PRO A 27 -2.20 4.79 -19.36
CA PRO A 27 -1.93 5.45 -18.10
C PRO A 27 -2.93 5.03 -17.02
N GLY A 28 -2.41 4.47 -15.93
CA GLY A 28 -3.24 4.01 -14.84
C GLY A 28 -3.84 2.62 -15.02
N PHE A 29 -3.45 1.83 -16.03
CA PHE A 29 -3.79 0.40 -16.07
C PHE A 29 -3.35 -0.29 -14.76
N PRO A 30 -4.17 -1.15 -14.13
CA PRO A 30 -5.43 -1.75 -14.60
C PRO A 30 -6.71 -0.97 -14.23
N PHE A 31 -6.59 0.32 -13.91
CA PHE A 31 -7.72 1.19 -13.55
C PHE A 31 -8.24 1.95 -14.77
N CYS A 32 -9.48 2.46 -14.69
CA CYS A 32 -10.08 3.20 -15.80
C CYS A 32 -9.50 4.63 -15.98
N SER A 33 -8.70 5.13 -15.01
CA SER A 33 -8.09 6.45 -15.06
C SER A 33 -6.95 6.61 -14.04
N PRO A 34 -6.06 7.61 -14.21
CA PRO A 34 -5.05 7.97 -13.21
C PRO A 34 -5.63 8.31 -11.83
N ARG A 35 -6.83 8.92 -11.78
CA ARG A 35 -7.53 9.20 -10.52
C ARG A 35 -7.81 7.92 -9.73
N CYS A 36 -8.31 6.87 -10.39
CA CYS A 36 -8.59 5.60 -9.71
C CYS A 36 -7.30 4.93 -9.21
N LYS A 37 -6.19 5.02 -9.97
CA LYS A 37 -4.88 4.54 -9.50
C LYS A 37 -4.45 5.22 -8.19
N LEU A 38 -4.60 6.54 -8.10
CA LEU A 38 -4.24 7.29 -6.89
C LEU A 38 -5.14 6.97 -5.71
N ILE A 39 -6.44 6.75 -5.94
CA ILE A 39 -7.37 6.32 -4.89
C ILE A 39 -6.96 4.94 -4.35
N ASP A 40 -6.67 3.99 -5.23
CA ASP A 40 -6.22 2.67 -4.81
C ASP A 40 -4.95 2.75 -3.96
N LEU A 41 -3.97 3.54 -4.40
CA LEU A 41 -2.76 3.81 -3.64
C LEU A 41 -3.06 4.41 -2.26
N GLY A 42 -4.00 5.36 -2.19
CA GLY A 42 -4.44 5.93 -0.91
C GLY A 42 -5.01 4.88 0.04
N ARG A 43 -5.80 3.92 -0.46
CA ARG A 43 -6.34 2.83 0.35
C ARG A 43 -5.26 1.90 0.91
N TRP A 44 -4.21 1.64 0.13
CA TRP A 44 -3.04 0.90 0.61
C TRP A 44 -2.33 1.64 1.74
N LEU A 45 -2.02 2.93 1.53
CA LEU A 45 -1.33 3.75 2.54
C LEU A 45 -2.17 3.99 3.80
N SER A 46 -3.50 3.92 3.68
CA SER A 46 -4.42 4.08 4.82
C SER A 46 -4.78 2.75 5.49
N GLU A 47 -4.10 1.65 5.14
CA GLU A 47 -4.36 0.30 5.66
C GLU A 47 -5.82 -0.17 5.51
N GLU A 48 -6.55 0.36 4.51
CA GLU A 48 -7.92 -0.10 4.22
C GLU A 48 -7.90 -1.52 3.66
N TYR A 49 -6.87 -1.86 2.89
CA TYR A 49 -6.62 -3.22 2.43
C TYR A 49 -5.83 -4.00 3.49
N LYS A 50 -6.56 -4.63 4.43
CA LYS A 50 -5.99 -5.47 5.48
C LYS A 50 -6.65 -6.84 5.57
N ILE A 51 -5.86 -7.83 5.96
CA ILE A 51 -6.33 -9.19 6.24
C ILE A 51 -6.48 -9.30 7.76
N SER A 52 -7.72 -9.24 8.25
CA SER A 52 -8.02 -9.25 9.70
C SER A 52 -8.23 -10.64 10.28
N VAL A 53 -7.92 -11.71 9.52
CA VAL A 53 -8.06 -13.07 10.05
C VAL A 53 -6.87 -13.41 10.94
N PRO A 54 -7.09 -14.18 12.02
CA PRO A 54 -5.99 -14.73 12.81
C PRO A 54 -5.02 -15.51 11.91
N LEU A 55 -3.73 -15.44 12.22
CA LEU A 55 -2.71 -16.22 11.51
C LEU A 55 -3.07 -17.71 11.59
N PRO A 56 -3.26 -18.41 10.45
CA PRO A 56 -3.54 -19.84 10.45
C PRO A 56 -2.44 -20.59 11.21
N GLY A 57 -2.81 -21.43 12.18
CA GLY A 57 -1.85 -22.15 13.01
C GLY A 57 -1.27 -21.36 14.18
N ALA A 58 -1.70 -20.11 14.42
CA ALA A 58 -1.32 -19.36 15.63
C ALA A 58 -1.68 -20.11 16.93
N GLU A 59 -2.73 -20.92 16.90
CA GLU A 59 -3.15 -21.84 17.97
C GLU A 59 -2.02 -22.82 18.39
N SER A 60 -1.20 -23.25 17.42
CA SER A 60 -0.15 -24.25 17.59
C SER A 60 1.19 -23.69 18.07
N LEU A 61 1.31 -22.35 18.11
CA LEU A 61 2.50 -21.69 18.59
C LEU A 61 2.56 -21.74 20.12
N SER A 62 3.72 -22.06 20.66
CA SER A 62 4.00 -21.88 22.08
C SER A 62 3.91 -20.39 22.45
N GLU A 63 3.70 -20.12 23.74
CA GLU A 63 3.64 -18.74 24.23
C GLU A 63 4.92 -17.96 23.94
N GLY A 64 6.08 -18.64 23.92
CA GLY A 64 7.35 -18.06 23.54
C GLY A 64 7.40 -17.65 22.06
N GLU A 65 6.87 -18.48 21.16
CA GLU A 65 6.78 -18.18 19.73
C GLU A 65 5.78 -17.06 19.44
N LYS A 66 4.64 -17.05 20.13
CA LYS A 66 3.67 -15.94 20.05
C LYS A 66 4.30 -14.62 20.50
N ARG A 67 5.07 -14.63 21.59
CA ARG A 67 5.77 -13.44 22.08
C ARG A 67 6.83 -12.94 21.11
N LEU A 68 7.55 -13.84 20.43
CA LEU A 68 8.52 -13.47 19.40
C LEU A 68 7.84 -12.87 18.17
N LEU A 69 6.69 -13.40 17.73
CA LEU A 69 5.93 -12.82 16.63
C LEU A 69 5.44 -11.41 16.96
N VAL A 70 4.89 -11.19 18.15
CA VAL A 70 4.48 -9.85 18.58
C VAL A 70 5.68 -8.90 18.53
N LYS A 71 6.81 -9.27 19.15
CA LYS A 71 8.06 -8.48 19.12
C LYS A 71 8.55 -8.17 17.69
N ALA A 72 8.47 -9.12 16.77
CA ALA A 72 8.94 -8.93 15.41
C ALA A 72 8.05 -8.00 14.55
N PHE A 73 6.78 -7.82 14.92
CA PHE A 73 5.80 -7.08 14.12
C PHE A 73 5.24 -5.81 14.81
N THR A 74 5.50 -5.61 16.11
CA THR A 74 5.11 -4.38 16.82
C THR A 74 6.30 -3.46 17.00
N ALA A 75 6.06 -2.14 16.88
CA ALA A 75 7.03 -1.05 16.99
C ALA A 75 7.71 -0.89 18.37
N GLU A 76 7.60 -1.85 19.29
CA GLU A 76 8.31 -1.82 20.58
C GLU A 76 9.81 -2.09 20.43
N ASP A 77 10.25 -2.61 19.28
CA ASP A 77 11.65 -2.78 18.90
C ASP A 77 11.94 -1.93 17.63
N ASP A 78 11.83 -0.59 17.72
CA ASP A 78 12.44 0.35 16.76
C ASP A 78 13.85 0.74 17.24
N PRO A 79 14.92 0.01 16.87
CA PRO A 79 16.29 0.39 17.24
C PRO A 79 16.81 1.59 16.44
N ASP A 80 16.16 1.94 15.32
CA ASP A 80 16.59 2.98 14.39
C ASP A 80 15.45 3.99 14.24
N GLY A 81 15.24 4.79 15.30
CA GLY A 81 14.25 5.87 15.40
C GLY A 81 14.32 6.88 14.25
N PHE A 82 13.80 6.49 13.09
CA PHE A 82 13.77 7.28 11.86
C PHE A 82 12.48 8.10 11.74
N LEU A 83 11.53 7.95 12.67
CA LEU A 83 10.26 8.68 12.65
C LEU A 83 10.18 9.89 13.58
N GLU A 84 11.24 10.21 14.33
CA GLU A 84 11.34 11.48 15.06
C GLU A 84 12.59 12.26 14.65
N GLY A 85 12.43 13.14 13.67
CA GLY A 85 13.30 14.31 13.54
C GLY A 85 13.87 14.56 12.16
N GLU A 86 13.12 15.25 11.31
CA GLU A 86 13.67 16.16 10.31
C GLU A 86 12.66 17.30 10.06
N ASP A 87 12.60 18.26 11.00
CA ASP A 87 12.16 19.62 10.68
C ASP A 87 13.39 20.53 10.76
N HIS A 88 14.22 20.43 9.72
CA HIS A 88 15.33 21.36 9.48
C HIS A 88 14.89 22.36 8.41
N ARG A 89 14.30 23.46 8.85
CA ARG A 89 14.40 24.73 8.13
C ARG A 89 14.37 25.91 9.11
N GLU A 90 15.53 26.22 9.66
CA GLU A 90 15.87 27.58 10.07
C GLU A 90 16.11 28.45 8.81
N ALA A 91 15.33 29.52 8.69
CA ALA A 91 15.58 30.81 8.04
C ALA A 91 14.23 31.55 8.11
N GLU A 92 14.02 32.68 8.77
CA GLU A 92 14.80 33.92 8.92
C GLU A 92 14.38 34.55 10.28
N GLY A 93 15.26 35.11 11.12
CA GLY A 93 15.90 36.41 10.91
C GLY A 93 15.28 37.45 11.86
N ASP A 94 16.00 37.80 12.92
CA ASP A 94 15.73 38.89 13.86
C ASP A 94 16.14 40.23 13.22
N ALA A 95 15.19 41.16 13.05
CA ALA A 95 15.32 42.63 13.04
C ALA A 95 14.06 43.32 12.47
#